data_AF-A0A413DSZ6-F1
#
_entry.id   AF-A0A413DSZ6-F1
#
_cell.length_a   1.000
_cell.length_b   1.000
_cell.length_c   1.000
_cell.angle_alpha   90.00
_cell.angle_beta   90.00
_cell.angle_gamma   90.00
#
_symmetry.space_group_name_H-M   'P 1'
#
loop_
_entity.id
_entity.type
_entity.pdbx_description
1 polymer ?
#
loop_
_entity_poly.entity_id
_entity_poly.type
_entity_poly.pdbx_seq_one_letter_code
_entity_poly.pdbx_strand_id
1 'polypeptide(L)'
;MLLLTAFALAANTAYAAKNPERGLAFYLILVLIWPVSTIAGLHCSYELLGFVPVFFALFCKKYDSITIGKLPVLWLYFLFAVISTAYSAIFNDGQIQWFSMLGVIRLLLLLDISLALLSRDSITAIISVVVAINAVVVTWQLIDPSAGTLTAQLYAKESAQALVQSNTNYAMSRLTGTFNNVVPNALFHIVAFNVFLTRMLNRGGDFQSLAMMGLTAYCGLMAASKAYLGGLIVSVIAWVVFLFIWKQANAHVFQLKTGLAFLVLVVLGIILINFASGSRISETFAYYANSFFSGDAFSTRYGSDGLVSTGLGEWSSFFLTGVGFTVVGNEFVGDSQIVTMLHAAGVLGVACFVFVMVQMLVTAIRKREVVSVSLAIALLAISTSGTTLFSIGGILAVCVIFDGRFNEMGLQSNDVARRETT
;
A
#
# COMPACT_ATOMS: atom_id res chain seq x y z
N MET A 1 11.53 25.86 -2.68
CA MET A 1 10.51 24.79 -2.61
C MET A 1 9.10 25.26 -2.95
N LEU A 2 8.60 26.37 -2.38
CA LEU A 2 7.25 26.88 -2.65
C LEU A 2 6.88 26.96 -4.14
N LEU A 3 7.76 27.56 -4.98
CA LEU A 3 7.54 27.67 -6.42
C LEU A 3 7.39 26.30 -7.11
N LEU A 4 8.14 25.31 -6.65
CA LEU A 4 8.13 23.97 -7.23
C LEU A 4 6.88 23.19 -6.80
N THR A 5 6.44 23.35 -5.55
CA THR A 5 5.14 22.84 -5.09
C THR A 5 3.99 23.48 -5.87
N ALA A 6 3.99 24.81 -6.03
CA ALA A 6 2.97 25.52 -6.80
C ALA A 6 2.94 25.07 -8.27
N PHE A 7 4.11 24.93 -8.89
CA PHE A 7 4.23 24.39 -10.25
C PHE A 7 3.70 22.96 -10.35
N ALA A 8 4.08 22.07 -9.42
CA ALA A 8 3.61 20.68 -9.41
C ALA A 8 2.08 20.60 -9.25
N LEU A 9 1.49 21.43 -8.37
CA LEU A 9 0.04 21.51 -8.21
C LEU A 9 -0.65 22.02 -9.48
N ALA A 10 -0.14 23.10 -10.07
CA ALA A 10 -0.69 23.68 -11.30
C ALA A 10 -0.60 22.70 -12.48
N ALA A 11 0.56 22.06 -12.67
CA ALA A 11 0.76 21.06 -13.70
C ALA A 11 -0.20 19.88 -13.51
N ASN A 12 -0.28 19.34 -12.29
CA ASN A 12 -1.15 18.20 -11.98
C ASN A 12 -2.64 18.51 -12.24
N THR A 13 -3.08 19.70 -11.82
CA THR A 13 -4.44 20.19 -12.08
C THR A 13 -4.70 20.34 -13.58
N ALA A 14 -3.76 20.90 -14.33
CA ALA A 14 -3.87 21.04 -15.78
C ALA A 14 -3.92 19.68 -16.50
N TYR A 15 -3.10 18.72 -16.06
CA TYR A 15 -3.13 17.35 -16.58
C TYR A 15 -4.47 16.68 -16.27
N ALA A 16 -4.99 16.77 -15.03
CA ALA A 16 -6.28 16.21 -14.65
C ALA A 16 -7.45 16.83 -15.43
N ALA A 17 -7.41 18.14 -15.68
CA ALA A 17 -8.41 18.82 -16.50
C ALA A 17 -8.39 18.37 -17.96
N LYS A 18 -7.21 18.09 -18.52
CA LYS A 18 -7.05 17.65 -19.92
C LYS A 18 -7.35 16.16 -20.12
N ASN A 19 -6.78 15.30 -19.28
CA ASN A 19 -6.92 13.85 -19.32
C ASN A 19 -6.95 13.30 -17.88
N PRO A 20 -8.11 12.83 -17.39
CA PRO A 20 -8.31 12.39 -16.02
C PRO A 20 -7.36 11.28 -15.57
N GLU A 21 -7.22 10.25 -16.41
CA GLU A 21 -6.38 9.09 -16.11
C GLU A 21 -4.91 9.52 -15.97
N ARG A 22 -4.41 10.32 -16.91
CA ARG A 22 -3.02 10.82 -16.86
C ARG A 22 -2.79 11.80 -15.72
N GLY A 23 -3.75 12.67 -15.42
CA GLY A 23 -3.67 13.57 -14.27
C GLY A 23 -3.65 12.82 -12.95
N LEU A 24 -4.54 11.83 -12.78
CA LEU A 24 -4.55 10.98 -11.61
C LEU A 24 -3.26 10.14 -11.49
N ALA A 25 -2.77 9.59 -12.61
CA ALA A 25 -1.50 8.87 -12.63
C ALA A 25 -0.34 9.78 -12.21
N PHE A 26 -0.29 11.00 -12.73
CA PHE A 26 0.73 11.99 -12.37
C PHE A 26 0.64 12.39 -10.89
N TYR A 27 -0.57 12.59 -10.37
CA TYR A 27 -0.81 12.79 -8.94
C TYR A 27 -0.24 11.64 -8.09
N LEU A 28 -0.57 10.39 -8.43
CA LEU A 28 -0.11 9.21 -7.69
C LEU A 28 1.41 9.03 -7.74
N ILE A 29 2.04 9.32 -8.90
CA ILE A 29 3.49 9.35 -9.02
C ILE A 29 4.07 10.38 -8.05
N LEU A 30 3.58 11.63 -8.10
CA LEU A 30 4.07 12.71 -7.24
C LEU A 30 3.89 12.41 -5.75
N VAL A 31 2.77 11.82 -5.34
CA VAL A 31 2.55 11.42 -3.94
C VAL A 31 3.63 10.44 -3.45
N LEU A 32 4.09 9.54 -4.31
CA LEU A 32 5.05 8.50 -3.94
C LEU A 32 6.52 8.95 -4.05
N ILE A 33 6.84 9.84 -4.99
CA ILE A 33 8.21 10.35 -5.18
C ILE A 33 8.47 11.67 -4.44
N TRP A 34 7.43 12.43 -4.15
CA TRP A 34 7.44 13.74 -3.50
C TRP A 34 6.38 13.77 -2.38
N PRO A 35 6.56 13.05 -1.27
CA PRO A 35 5.52 12.93 -0.24
C PRO A 35 5.30 14.18 0.61
N VAL A 36 6.31 15.08 0.69
CA VAL A 36 6.32 16.27 1.56
C VAL A 36 6.60 17.53 0.74
N SER A 37 5.87 18.60 1.02
CA SER A 37 6.03 19.92 0.42
C SER A 37 6.13 20.97 1.51
N THR A 38 7.01 21.97 1.32
CA THR A 38 7.19 23.06 2.29
C THR A 38 6.53 24.33 1.78
N ILE A 39 5.53 24.82 2.51
CA ILE A 39 4.82 26.08 2.22
C ILE A 39 5.03 27.03 3.40
N ALA A 40 5.69 28.16 3.17
CA ALA A 40 5.98 29.17 4.20
C ALA A 40 6.60 28.59 5.50
N GLY A 41 7.46 27.59 5.37
CA GLY A 41 8.11 26.91 6.51
C GLY A 41 7.31 25.73 7.11
N LEU A 42 6.05 25.52 6.70
CA LEU A 42 5.25 24.39 7.14
C LEU A 42 5.47 23.16 6.24
N HIS A 43 5.72 22.00 6.84
CA HIS A 43 5.84 20.73 6.14
C HIS A 43 4.46 20.08 5.97
N CYS A 44 3.92 20.12 4.74
CA CYS A 44 2.63 19.57 4.40
C CYS A 44 2.78 18.32 3.53
N SER A 45 1.86 17.37 3.64
CA SER A 45 1.88 16.23 2.72
C SER A 45 1.40 16.64 1.33
N TYR A 46 2.17 16.32 0.28
CA TYR A 46 1.72 16.54 -1.09
C TYR A 46 0.42 15.77 -1.39
N GLU A 47 0.23 14.61 -0.76
CA GLU A 47 -1.01 13.85 -0.84
C GLU A 47 -2.25 14.61 -0.33
N LEU A 48 -2.10 15.54 0.61
CA LEU A 48 -3.23 16.39 1.05
C LEU A 48 -3.39 17.58 0.11
N LEU A 49 -2.29 18.26 -0.20
CA LEU A 49 -2.29 19.48 -1.01
C LEU A 49 -2.70 19.22 -2.46
N GLY A 50 -2.21 18.13 -3.05
CA GLY A 50 -2.46 17.76 -4.45
C GLY A 50 -3.82 17.13 -4.66
N PHE A 51 -4.38 16.45 -3.65
CA PHE A 51 -5.66 15.78 -3.79
C PHE A 51 -6.79 16.77 -4.07
N VAL A 52 -6.87 17.86 -3.29
CA VAL A 52 -7.95 18.85 -3.39
C VAL A 52 -8.11 19.42 -4.82
N PRO A 53 -7.07 20.02 -5.44
CA PRO A 53 -7.23 20.60 -6.77
C PRO A 53 -7.43 19.55 -7.86
N VAL A 54 -6.83 18.36 -7.74
CA VAL A 54 -7.07 17.24 -8.67
C VAL A 54 -8.52 16.77 -8.57
N PHE A 55 -9.03 16.59 -7.36
CA PHE A 55 -10.42 16.19 -7.10
C PHE A 55 -11.40 17.21 -7.69
N PHE A 56 -11.18 18.51 -7.45
CA PHE A 56 -12.02 19.56 -8.03
C PHE A 56 -11.97 19.56 -9.57
N ALA A 57 -10.77 19.43 -10.17
CA ALA A 57 -10.63 19.38 -11.63
C ALA A 57 -11.38 18.19 -12.24
N LEU A 58 -11.37 17.03 -11.56
CA LEU A 58 -12.11 15.84 -11.97
C LEU A 58 -13.62 16.03 -11.80
N PHE A 59 -14.07 16.65 -10.71
CA PHE A 59 -15.49 16.88 -10.43
C PHE A 59 -16.13 17.91 -11.37
N CYS A 60 -15.43 19.03 -11.64
CA CYS A 60 -15.93 20.11 -12.48
C CYS A 60 -16.22 19.68 -13.93
N LYS A 61 -15.54 18.65 -14.43
CA LYS A 61 -15.74 18.17 -15.81
C LYS A 61 -16.87 17.16 -15.97
N LYS A 62 -17.63 16.84 -14.90
CA LYS A 62 -18.74 15.87 -14.90
C LYS A 62 -18.42 14.61 -15.71
N TYR A 63 -17.38 13.88 -15.31
CA TYR A 63 -17.07 12.61 -15.95
C TYR A 63 -18.10 11.57 -15.54
N ASP A 64 -18.97 11.18 -16.48
CA ASP A 64 -20.04 10.19 -16.29
C ASP A 64 -19.52 8.82 -15.80
N SER A 65 -18.21 8.56 -15.92
CA SER A 65 -17.57 7.31 -15.50
C SER A 65 -17.24 7.23 -14.00
N ILE A 66 -17.29 8.35 -13.26
CA ILE A 66 -16.93 8.36 -11.83
C ILE A 66 -18.16 8.08 -10.98
N THR A 67 -18.38 6.79 -10.70
CA THR A 67 -19.37 6.35 -9.71
C THR A 67 -18.70 6.22 -8.35
N ILE A 68 -19.14 7.02 -7.37
CA ILE A 68 -18.69 6.91 -5.97
C ILE A 68 -19.39 5.70 -5.33
N GLY A 69 -18.68 4.98 -4.44
CA GLY A 69 -19.23 3.86 -3.71
C GLY A 69 -19.13 2.52 -4.44
N LYS A 70 -18.09 2.31 -5.27
CA LYS A 70 -17.89 1.01 -5.95
C LYS A 70 -17.64 -0.13 -4.96
N LEU A 71 -17.06 0.21 -3.81
CA LEU A 71 -16.91 -0.68 -2.65
C LEU A 71 -17.74 -0.13 -1.48
N PRO A 72 -19.08 -0.30 -1.51
CA PRO A 72 -19.99 0.32 -0.54
C PRO A 72 -19.71 -0.14 0.90
N VAL A 73 -19.10 -1.31 1.08
CA VAL A 73 -18.70 -1.85 2.38
C VAL A 73 -17.60 -1.00 3.05
N LEU A 74 -16.70 -0.38 2.28
CA LEU A 74 -15.70 0.53 2.85
C LEU A 74 -16.33 1.87 3.27
N TRP A 75 -17.36 2.33 2.55
CA TRP A 75 -18.17 3.48 2.97
C TRP A 75 -19.01 3.17 4.20
N LEU A 76 -19.52 1.93 4.32
CA LEU A 76 -20.20 1.46 5.52
C LEU A 76 -19.26 1.43 6.74
N TYR A 77 -18.01 0.98 6.56
CA TYR A 77 -16.98 1.11 7.60
C TYR A 77 -16.80 2.56 8.04
N PHE A 78 -16.69 3.50 7.10
CA PHE A 78 -16.54 4.92 7.43
C PHE A 78 -17.76 5.46 8.16
N LEU A 79 -18.97 5.06 7.77
CA LEU A 79 -20.20 5.43 8.48
C LEU A 79 -20.18 4.92 9.93
N PHE A 80 -19.81 3.66 10.16
CA PHE A 80 -19.66 3.12 11.51
C PHE A 80 -18.62 3.92 12.31
N ALA A 81 -17.46 4.21 11.73
CA ALA A 81 -16.44 5.01 12.40
C ALA A 81 -16.92 6.42 12.77
N VAL A 82 -17.71 7.07 11.91
CA VAL A 82 -18.29 8.39 12.18
C VAL A 82 -19.33 8.33 13.30
N ILE A 83 -20.21 7.32 13.29
CA ILE A 83 -21.19 7.11 14.37
C ILE A 83 -20.46 6.88 15.70
N SER A 84 -19.42 6.05 15.71
CA SER A 84 -18.63 5.78 16.91
C SER A 84 -17.88 7.02 17.40
N THR A 85 -17.35 7.83 16.47
CA THR A 85 -16.73 9.12 16.81
C THR A 85 -17.74 10.06 17.48
N ALA A 86 -18.95 10.16 16.93
CA ALA A 86 -20.02 10.99 17.50
C ALA A 86 -20.45 10.48 18.88
N TYR A 87 -20.60 9.16 19.05
CA TYR A 87 -20.93 8.54 20.32
C TYR A 87 -19.87 8.84 21.38
N SER A 88 -18.59 8.63 21.07
CA SER A 88 -17.48 8.92 22.00
C SER A 88 -17.36 10.40 22.34
N ALA A 89 -17.55 11.30 21.37
CA ALA A 89 -17.50 12.73 21.60
C ALA A 89 -18.65 13.26 22.46
N ILE A 90 -19.86 12.67 22.33
CA ILE A 90 -21.04 13.11 23.09
C ILE A 90 -21.08 12.51 24.49
N PHE A 91 -20.72 11.23 24.63
CA PHE A 91 -20.97 10.47 25.87
C PHE A 91 -19.71 10.15 26.67
N ASN A 92 -18.51 10.28 26.09
CA ASN A 92 -17.25 9.86 26.72
C ASN A 92 -16.15 10.93 26.66
N ASP A 93 -16.52 12.21 26.48
CA ASP A 93 -15.61 13.36 26.39
C ASP A 93 -14.46 13.19 25.36
N GLY A 94 -14.70 12.40 24.30
CA GLY A 94 -13.70 12.11 23.28
C GLY A 94 -13.38 13.33 22.40
N GLN A 95 -12.09 13.63 22.21
CA GLN A 95 -11.67 14.69 21.29
C GLN A 95 -11.65 14.19 19.83
N ILE A 96 -12.45 14.84 18.97
CA ILE A 96 -12.56 14.48 17.55
C ILE A 96 -11.26 14.77 16.81
N GLN A 97 -10.68 13.75 16.19
CA GLN A 97 -9.53 13.85 15.29
C GLN A 97 -9.99 14.12 13.85
N TRP A 98 -10.29 15.38 13.54
CA TRP A 98 -10.73 15.81 12.21
C TRP A 98 -9.78 15.40 11.08
N PHE A 99 -8.46 15.47 11.31
CA PHE A 99 -7.46 15.08 10.31
C PHE A 99 -7.50 13.59 9.96
N SER A 100 -7.75 12.71 10.94
CA SER A 100 -7.88 11.26 10.72
C SER A 100 -9.12 10.96 9.87
N MET A 101 -10.25 11.60 10.20
CA MET A 101 -11.50 11.45 9.45
C MET A 101 -11.35 11.95 8.00
N LEU A 102 -10.75 13.13 7.81
CA LEU A 102 -10.45 13.68 6.48
C LEU A 102 -9.46 12.80 5.69
N GLY A 103 -8.50 12.17 6.38
CA GLY A 103 -7.57 11.22 5.78
C GLY A 103 -8.28 10.00 5.20
N VAL A 104 -9.21 9.40 5.95
CA VAL A 104 -9.95 8.20 5.52
C VAL A 104 -10.91 8.52 4.37
N ILE A 105 -11.73 9.57 4.48
CA ILE A 105 -12.68 9.94 3.41
C ILE A 105 -11.93 10.26 2.10
N ARG A 106 -10.80 10.95 2.17
CA ARG A 106 -9.94 11.22 1.02
C ARG A 106 -9.46 9.92 0.36
N LEU A 107 -9.01 8.93 1.14
CA LEU A 107 -8.52 7.66 0.61
C LEU A 107 -9.65 6.84 -0.02
N LEU A 108 -10.86 6.88 0.54
CA LEU A 108 -12.06 6.26 -0.06
C LEU A 108 -12.41 6.89 -1.40
N LEU A 109 -12.45 8.23 -1.46
CA LEU A 109 -12.68 8.95 -2.71
C LEU A 109 -11.58 8.66 -3.74
N LEU A 110 -10.32 8.67 -3.32
CA LEU A 110 -9.19 8.35 -4.19
C LEU A 110 -9.29 6.91 -4.73
N LEU A 111 -9.73 5.96 -3.91
CA LEU A 111 -9.96 4.58 -4.33
C LEU A 111 -11.06 4.49 -5.38
N ASP A 112 -12.23 5.09 -5.15
CA ASP A 112 -13.34 5.06 -6.09
C ASP A 112 -12.96 5.72 -7.44
N ILE A 113 -12.28 6.87 -7.38
CA ILE A 113 -11.78 7.58 -8.57
C ILE A 113 -10.74 6.72 -9.30
N SER A 114 -9.83 6.08 -8.57
CA SER A 114 -8.81 5.20 -9.16
C SER A 114 -9.42 3.98 -9.84
N LEU A 115 -10.42 3.34 -9.20
CA LEU A 115 -11.21 2.25 -9.79
C LEU A 115 -12.05 2.68 -10.99
N ALA A 116 -12.33 3.97 -11.15
CA ALA A 116 -13.07 4.51 -12.29
C ALA A 116 -12.17 4.89 -13.47
N LEU A 117 -10.96 5.37 -13.20
CA LEU A 117 -10.14 6.03 -14.21
C LEU A 117 -8.85 5.28 -14.58
N LEU A 118 -8.27 4.49 -13.68
CA LEU A 118 -6.97 3.86 -13.94
C LEU A 118 -7.12 2.51 -14.63
N SER A 119 -6.46 2.35 -15.78
CA SER A 119 -6.22 1.05 -16.41
C SER A 119 -5.00 0.33 -15.79
N ARG A 120 -4.91 -0.99 -15.96
CA ARG A 120 -3.71 -1.80 -15.65
C ARG A 120 -2.43 -1.25 -16.27
N ASP A 121 -2.50 -0.71 -17.48
CA ASP A 121 -1.34 -0.11 -18.15
C ASP A 121 -0.89 1.17 -17.45
N SER A 122 -1.82 2.04 -17.07
CA SER A 122 -1.53 3.22 -16.26
C SER A 122 -0.97 2.87 -14.89
N ILE A 123 -1.52 1.87 -14.21
CA ILE A 123 -0.99 1.37 -12.92
C ILE A 123 0.45 0.88 -13.09
N THR A 124 0.70 0.08 -14.13
CA THR A 124 2.05 -0.43 -14.42
C THR A 124 3.02 0.71 -14.73
N ALA A 125 2.58 1.75 -15.44
CA ALA A 125 3.40 2.93 -15.72
C ALA A 125 3.72 3.73 -14.44
N ILE A 126 2.72 3.97 -13.58
CA ILE A 126 2.90 4.63 -12.27
C ILE A 126 3.95 3.86 -11.45
N ILE A 127 3.73 2.56 -11.29
CA ILE A 127 4.64 1.70 -10.52
C ILE A 127 6.04 1.72 -11.12
N SER A 128 6.17 1.68 -12.45
CA SER A 128 7.47 1.67 -13.11
C SER A 128 8.28 2.92 -12.83
N VAL A 129 7.65 4.10 -12.95
CA VAL A 129 8.29 5.38 -12.69
C VAL A 129 8.73 5.47 -11.23
N VAL A 130 7.84 5.11 -10.30
CA VAL A 130 8.13 5.19 -8.87
C VAL A 130 9.25 4.23 -8.47
N VAL A 131 9.23 2.97 -8.93
CA VAL A 131 10.30 2.00 -8.63
C VAL A 131 11.65 2.48 -9.16
N ALA A 132 11.70 2.99 -10.40
CA ALA A 132 12.94 3.46 -10.99
C ALA A 132 13.53 4.64 -10.21
N ILE A 133 12.70 5.64 -9.87
CA ILE A 133 13.13 6.79 -9.07
C ILE A 133 13.54 6.36 -7.66
N ASN A 134 12.76 5.49 -7.04
CA ASN A 134 13.04 5.01 -5.69
C ASN A 134 14.35 4.21 -5.63
N ALA A 135 14.66 3.40 -6.65
CA ALA A 135 15.93 2.70 -6.73
C ALA A 135 17.13 3.66 -6.74
N VAL A 136 17.05 4.74 -7.52
CA VAL A 136 18.09 5.78 -7.54
C VAL A 136 18.27 6.40 -6.15
N VAL A 137 17.18 6.74 -5.47
CA VAL A 137 17.25 7.35 -4.13
C VAL A 137 17.77 6.38 -3.08
N VAL A 138 17.34 5.11 -3.11
CA VAL A 138 17.83 4.06 -2.21
C VAL A 138 19.33 3.82 -2.43
N THR A 139 19.79 3.76 -3.68
CA THR A 139 21.21 3.63 -3.99
C THR A 139 22.01 4.84 -3.50
N TRP A 140 21.47 6.05 -3.63
CA TRP A 140 22.11 7.24 -3.07
C TRP A 140 22.20 7.19 -1.54
N GLN A 141 21.10 6.83 -0.86
CA GLN A 141 21.07 6.62 0.60
C GLN A 141 22.04 5.54 1.07
N LEU A 142 22.33 4.53 0.23
CA LEU A 142 23.27 3.46 0.54
C LEU A 142 24.74 3.90 0.44
N ILE A 143 25.08 4.71 -0.56
CA ILE A 143 26.47 5.08 -0.88
C ILE A 143 26.92 6.33 -0.12
N ASP A 144 26.00 7.26 0.13
CA ASP A 144 26.32 8.57 0.69
C ASP A 144 25.59 8.79 2.03
N PRO A 145 26.32 8.83 3.16
CA PRO A 145 25.73 9.11 4.47
C PRO A 145 24.98 10.46 4.54
N SER A 146 25.41 11.47 3.78
CA SER A 146 24.76 12.79 3.76
C SER A 146 23.38 12.77 3.09
N ALA A 147 23.14 11.79 2.22
CA ALA A 147 21.83 11.56 1.60
C ALA A 147 20.77 11.22 2.65
N GLY A 148 21.14 10.61 3.78
CA GLY A 148 20.22 10.33 4.88
C GLY A 148 19.61 11.61 5.47
N THR A 149 20.45 12.60 5.78
CA THR A 149 20.01 13.91 6.29
C THR A 149 19.16 14.65 5.27
N LEU A 150 19.58 14.67 3.99
CA LEU A 150 18.83 15.37 2.96
C LEU A 150 17.47 14.71 2.69
N THR A 151 17.42 13.39 2.58
CA THR A 151 16.15 12.67 2.39
C THR A 151 15.24 12.77 3.61
N ALA A 152 15.79 12.88 4.82
CA ALA A 152 15.00 13.26 6.01
C ALA A 152 14.40 14.66 5.87
N GLN A 153 15.16 15.67 5.43
CA GLN A 153 14.62 17.01 5.21
C GLN A 153 13.58 17.07 4.09
N LEU A 154 13.75 16.29 3.03
CA LEU A 154 12.88 16.29 1.86
C LEU A 154 11.62 15.44 2.04
N TYR A 155 11.70 14.32 2.79
CA TYR A 155 10.64 13.30 2.82
C TYR A 155 10.11 12.98 4.22
N ALA A 156 10.78 13.40 5.30
CA ALA A 156 10.27 13.15 6.65
C ALA A 156 9.11 14.10 6.99
N LYS A 157 8.14 13.54 7.71
CA LYS A 157 7.12 14.27 8.46
C LYS A 157 7.49 14.20 9.93
N GLU A 158 6.96 15.08 10.76
CA GLU A 158 7.15 15.00 12.22
C GLU A 158 6.71 13.65 12.80
N SER A 159 5.70 13.02 12.18
CA SER A 159 5.23 11.67 12.54
C SER A 159 6.10 10.51 12.00
N ALA A 160 7.09 10.78 11.15
CA ALA A 160 7.94 9.77 10.51
C ALA A 160 9.17 9.42 11.38
N GLN A 161 8.94 8.79 12.54
CA GLN A 161 9.96 8.52 13.56
C GLN A 161 11.23 7.85 13.02
N ALA A 162 11.13 6.97 12.01
CA ALA A 162 12.29 6.29 11.40
C ALA A 162 13.23 7.24 10.62
N LEU A 163 12.71 8.21 9.86
CA LEU A 163 13.56 9.22 9.22
C LEU A 163 14.02 10.29 10.22
N VAL A 164 13.20 10.63 11.22
CA VAL A 164 13.57 11.59 12.26
C VAL A 164 14.75 11.09 13.09
N GLN A 165 14.78 9.79 13.45
CA GLN A 165 15.94 9.16 14.12
C GLN A 165 17.19 9.08 13.25
N SER A 166 17.05 9.03 11.92
CA SER A 166 18.20 9.07 11.00
C SER A 166 18.84 10.45 10.91
N ASN A 167 18.06 11.51 11.18
CA ASN A 167 18.51 12.90 11.17
C ASN A 167 19.48 13.20 12.34
N THR A 168 19.38 12.44 13.44
CA THR A 168 20.24 12.58 14.62
C THR A 168 21.53 11.77 14.57
N ASN A 169 21.54 10.64 13.85
CA ASN A 169 22.67 9.69 13.85
C ASN A 169 23.49 9.67 12.55
N TYR A 170 23.15 10.52 11.57
CA TYR A 170 23.78 10.61 10.23
C TYR A 170 23.89 9.29 9.47
N ALA A 171 23.06 8.30 9.81
CA ALA A 171 23.11 6.98 9.21
C ALA A 171 21.76 6.29 9.27
N MET A 172 21.33 5.74 8.14
CA MET A 172 20.10 4.98 8.01
C MET A 172 20.38 3.49 8.17
N SER A 173 19.79 2.86 9.18
CA SER A 173 19.81 1.40 9.35
C SER A 173 18.74 0.70 8.47
N ARG A 174 17.81 1.48 7.92
CA ARG A 174 16.75 1.05 6.99
C ARG A 174 16.56 2.13 5.94
N LEU A 175 16.58 1.76 4.67
CA LEU A 175 16.47 2.72 3.57
C LEU A 175 15.02 2.81 3.09
N THR A 176 14.44 3.99 3.15
CA THR A 176 13.04 4.22 2.75
C THR A 176 12.91 4.75 1.32
N GLY A 177 14.03 5.16 0.70
CA GLY A 177 14.02 5.83 -0.59
C GLY A 177 13.20 7.13 -0.55
N THR A 178 12.25 7.29 -1.47
CA THR A 178 11.33 8.44 -1.52
C THR A 178 10.18 8.36 -0.51
N PHE A 179 9.99 7.21 0.16
CA PHE A 179 8.91 7.04 1.12
C PHE A 179 9.25 7.65 2.48
N ASN A 180 8.22 8.16 3.15
CA ASN A 180 8.33 8.73 4.49
C ASN A 180 8.37 7.66 5.61
N ASN A 181 8.08 6.40 5.30
CA ASN A 181 8.08 5.30 6.28
C ASN A 181 8.39 3.97 5.59
N VAL A 182 9.03 3.06 6.32
CA VAL A 182 9.42 1.71 5.92
C VAL A 182 8.21 0.84 5.56
N VAL A 183 7.09 0.94 6.27
CA VAL A 183 5.92 0.06 6.04
C VAL A 183 5.20 0.37 4.71
N PRO A 184 4.85 1.64 4.38
CA PRO A 184 4.34 1.99 3.05
C PRO A 184 5.30 1.63 1.92
N ASN A 185 6.61 1.81 2.12
CA ASN A 185 7.64 1.40 1.16
C ASN A 185 7.58 -0.11 0.90
N ALA A 186 7.56 -0.93 1.97
CA ALA A 186 7.46 -2.38 1.88
C ALA A 186 6.21 -2.83 1.14
N LEU A 187 5.05 -2.28 1.51
CA LEU A 187 3.78 -2.60 0.88
C LEU A 187 3.80 -2.26 -0.62
N PHE A 188 4.23 -1.06 -0.98
CA PHE A 188 4.32 -0.64 -2.38
C PHE A 188 5.20 -1.60 -3.20
N HIS A 189 6.37 -2.00 -2.68
CA HIS A 189 7.27 -2.89 -3.42
C HIS A 189 6.75 -4.31 -3.56
N ILE A 190 5.94 -4.81 -2.61
CA ILE A 190 5.24 -6.10 -2.77
C ILE A 190 4.18 -6.01 -3.86
N VAL A 191 3.41 -4.92 -3.91
CA VAL A 191 2.43 -4.67 -4.98
C VAL A 191 3.14 -4.58 -6.33
N ALA A 192 4.22 -3.80 -6.40
CA ALA A 192 5.01 -3.63 -7.60
C ALA A 192 5.61 -4.95 -8.11
N PHE A 193 6.16 -5.76 -7.20
CA PHE A 193 6.70 -7.09 -7.50
C PHE A 193 5.64 -7.96 -8.16
N ASN A 194 4.42 -8.00 -7.61
CA ASN A 194 3.30 -8.76 -8.16
C ASN A 194 2.85 -8.24 -9.54
N VAL A 195 2.80 -6.92 -9.73
CA VAL A 195 2.45 -6.34 -11.04
C VAL A 195 3.46 -6.72 -12.13
N PHE A 196 4.77 -6.62 -11.85
CA PHE A 196 5.78 -7.01 -12.83
C PHE A 196 5.88 -8.51 -13.02
N LEU A 197 5.62 -9.30 -11.97
CA LEU A 197 5.44 -10.74 -12.10
C LEU A 197 4.31 -11.05 -13.10
N THR A 198 3.15 -10.41 -12.97
CA THR A 198 2.03 -10.57 -13.94
C THR A 198 2.46 -10.25 -15.35
N ARG A 199 3.12 -9.11 -15.54
CA ARG A 199 3.54 -8.64 -16.86
C ARG A 199 4.54 -9.60 -17.49
N MET A 200 5.52 -10.08 -16.71
CA MET A 200 6.50 -11.07 -17.14
C MET A 200 5.81 -12.36 -17.59
N LEU A 201 4.81 -12.83 -16.85
CA LEU A 201 4.06 -14.05 -17.16
C LEU A 201 3.23 -13.90 -18.44
N ASN A 202 2.48 -12.81 -18.57
CA ASN A 202 1.59 -12.59 -19.71
C ASN A 202 2.34 -12.27 -21.01
N ARG A 203 3.57 -11.74 -20.94
CA ARG A 203 4.38 -11.37 -22.11
C ARG A 203 5.50 -12.38 -22.44
N GLY A 204 5.51 -13.54 -21.80
CA GLY A 204 6.50 -14.59 -22.10
C GLY A 204 7.94 -14.24 -21.69
N GLY A 205 8.10 -13.48 -20.60
CA GLY A 205 9.39 -13.14 -19.99
C GLY A 205 10.14 -12.03 -20.71
N ASP A 206 9.61 -10.81 -20.67
CA ASP A 206 10.30 -9.61 -21.13
C ASP A 206 11.37 -9.14 -20.13
N PHE A 207 12.57 -8.81 -20.63
CA PHE A 207 13.69 -8.37 -19.79
C PHE A 207 13.35 -7.12 -18.97
N GLN A 208 12.50 -6.23 -19.50
CA GLN A 208 12.05 -5.04 -18.79
C GLN A 208 11.33 -5.43 -17.49
N SER A 209 10.37 -6.37 -17.53
CA SER A 209 9.67 -6.78 -16.30
C SER A 209 10.61 -7.49 -15.34
N LEU A 210 11.55 -8.30 -15.83
CA LEU A 210 12.56 -8.94 -14.97
C LEU A 210 13.46 -7.90 -14.28
N ALA A 211 13.94 -6.90 -15.01
CA ALA A 211 14.75 -5.81 -14.46
C ALA A 211 13.95 -5.03 -13.40
N MET A 212 12.68 -4.72 -13.69
CA MET A 212 11.81 -4.03 -12.74
C MET A 212 11.50 -4.88 -11.51
N MET A 213 11.28 -6.20 -11.66
CA MET A 213 11.18 -7.11 -10.52
C MET A 213 12.45 -7.09 -9.67
N GLY A 214 13.63 -7.13 -10.29
CA GLY A 214 14.92 -7.02 -9.60
C GLY A 214 15.04 -5.70 -8.81
N LEU A 215 14.67 -4.57 -9.42
CA LEU A 215 14.65 -3.27 -8.74
C LEU A 215 13.64 -3.23 -7.59
N THR A 216 12.46 -3.84 -7.75
CA THR A 216 11.48 -3.92 -6.67
C THR A 216 12.00 -4.73 -5.49
N ALA A 217 12.66 -5.86 -5.79
CA ALA A 217 13.27 -6.73 -4.80
C ALA A 217 14.38 -5.99 -4.05
N TYR A 218 15.27 -5.31 -4.78
CA TYR A 218 16.33 -4.48 -4.22
C TYR A 218 15.79 -3.42 -3.27
N CYS A 219 14.88 -2.56 -3.74
CA CYS A 219 14.34 -1.47 -2.93
C CYS A 219 13.59 -1.97 -1.69
N GLY A 220 12.81 -3.04 -1.82
CA GLY A 220 12.09 -3.63 -0.70
C GLY A 220 12.99 -4.30 0.33
N LEU A 221 14.06 -4.99 -0.09
CA LEU A 221 15.05 -5.58 0.81
C LEU A 221 15.83 -4.51 1.57
N MET A 222 16.19 -3.41 0.92
CA MET A 222 16.87 -2.27 1.54
C MET A 222 16.01 -1.55 2.61
N ALA A 223 14.68 -1.70 2.54
CA ALA A 223 13.78 -1.25 3.60
C ALA A 223 13.94 -2.04 4.91
N ALA A 224 14.56 -3.23 4.86
CA ALA A 224 14.87 -4.10 6.01
C ALA A 224 13.71 -4.19 7.01
N SER A 225 12.56 -4.67 6.53
CA SER A 225 11.30 -4.71 7.29
C SER A 225 10.71 -6.10 7.38
N LYS A 226 10.19 -6.48 8.56
CA LYS A 226 9.38 -7.69 8.75
C LYS A 226 8.19 -7.76 7.78
N ALA A 227 7.54 -6.61 7.53
CA ALA A 227 6.40 -6.52 6.63
C ALA A 227 6.79 -6.87 5.18
N TYR A 228 7.97 -6.43 4.73
CA TYR A 228 8.46 -6.74 3.40
C TYR A 228 8.83 -8.23 3.27
N LEU A 229 9.67 -8.74 4.19
CA LEU A 229 10.13 -10.12 4.16
C LEU A 229 8.96 -11.10 4.23
N GLY A 230 8.06 -10.93 5.20
CA GLY A 230 6.89 -11.77 5.35
C GLY A 230 5.96 -11.69 4.14
N GLY A 231 5.67 -10.47 3.66
CA GLY A 231 4.79 -10.28 2.51
C GLY A 231 5.35 -10.81 1.20
N LEU A 232 6.66 -10.71 0.96
CA LEU A 232 7.32 -11.29 -0.21
C LEU A 232 7.28 -12.83 -0.16
N ILE A 233 7.61 -13.44 0.99
CA ILE A 233 7.56 -14.90 1.16
C ILE A 233 6.14 -15.41 0.93
N VAL A 234 5.14 -14.80 1.57
CA VAL A 234 3.73 -15.17 1.42
C VAL A 234 3.27 -15.01 -0.03
N SER A 235 3.64 -13.91 -0.68
CA SER A 235 3.31 -13.67 -2.09
C SER A 235 3.91 -14.74 -3.01
N VAL A 236 5.19 -15.08 -2.83
CA VAL A 236 5.88 -16.10 -3.61
C VAL A 236 5.28 -17.49 -3.36
N ILE A 237 5.01 -17.87 -2.11
CA ILE A 237 4.37 -19.16 -1.78
C ILE A 237 2.98 -19.24 -2.39
N ALA A 238 2.15 -18.22 -2.21
CA ALA A 238 0.82 -18.17 -2.81
C ALA A 238 0.90 -18.30 -4.33
N TRP A 239 1.82 -17.55 -4.95
CA TRP A 239 2.04 -17.64 -6.39
C TRP A 239 2.41 -19.05 -6.84
N VAL A 240 3.39 -19.71 -6.21
CA VAL A 240 3.80 -21.08 -6.53
C VAL A 240 2.64 -22.06 -6.37
N VAL A 241 1.94 -22.02 -5.23
CA VAL A 241 0.81 -22.92 -4.94
C VAL A 241 -0.29 -22.78 -5.98
N PHE A 242 -0.74 -21.55 -6.27
CA PHE A 242 -1.82 -21.31 -7.23
C PHE A 242 -1.39 -21.53 -8.69
N LEU A 243 -0.10 -21.38 -9.02
CA LEU A 243 0.43 -21.83 -10.31
C LEU A 243 0.28 -23.34 -10.49
N PHE A 244 0.58 -24.13 -9.45
CA PHE A 244 0.41 -25.58 -9.49
C PHE A 244 -1.07 -25.98 -9.60
N ILE A 245 -1.95 -25.34 -8.83
CA ILE A 245 -3.39 -25.62 -8.84
C ILE A 245 -4.00 -25.34 -10.23
N TRP A 246 -3.55 -24.28 -10.92
CA TRP A 246 -4.07 -23.88 -12.22
C TRP A 246 -3.11 -24.16 -13.39
N LYS A 247 -2.31 -25.23 -13.28
CA LYS A 247 -1.28 -25.62 -14.25
C LYS A 247 -1.76 -25.62 -15.71
N GLN A 248 -3.00 -26.05 -15.98
CA GLN A 248 -3.58 -26.04 -17.35
C GLN A 248 -3.91 -24.65 -17.88
N ALA A 249 -4.37 -23.73 -17.03
CA ALA A 249 -4.69 -22.36 -17.44
C ALA A 249 -3.42 -21.50 -17.65
N ASN A 250 -2.33 -21.86 -16.98
CA ASN A 250 -1.07 -21.10 -16.96
C ASN A 250 0.11 -21.89 -17.55
N ALA A 251 -0.12 -22.86 -18.45
CA ALA A 251 0.95 -23.71 -18.99
C ALA A 251 2.08 -22.91 -19.68
N HIS A 252 1.76 -21.75 -20.27
CA HIS A 252 2.72 -20.82 -20.89
C HIS A 252 3.66 -20.13 -19.87
N VAL A 253 3.25 -20.05 -18.60
CA VAL A 253 4.03 -19.50 -17.48
C VAL A 253 5.11 -20.47 -17.01
N PHE A 254 4.95 -21.78 -17.25
CA PHE A 254 5.87 -22.82 -16.79
C PHE A 254 7.14 -22.95 -17.65
N GLN A 255 7.58 -21.87 -18.29
CA GLN A 255 8.79 -21.83 -19.11
C GLN A 255 10.04 -21.57 -18.26
N LEU A 256 11.20 -22.00 -18.78
CA LEU A 256 12.55 -21.82 -18.23
C LEU A 256 12.80 -20.39 -17.67
N LYS A 257 12.21 -19.37 -18.30
CA LYS A 257 12.33 -17.96 -17.90
C LYS A 257 11.76 -17.66 -16.52
N THR A 258 10.70 -18.34 -16.11
CA THR A 258 10.07 -18.17 -14.79
C THR A 258 10.94 -18.80 -13.69
N GLY A 259 11.55 -19.95 -13.98
CA GLY A 259 12.57 -20.55 -13.11
C GLY A 259 13.84 -19.69 -13.04
N LEU A 260 14.26 -19.09 -14.16
CA LEU A 260 15.40 -18.18 -14.21
C LEU A 260 15.13 -16.90 -13.41
N ALA A 261 13.93 -16.33 -13.49
CA ALA A 261 13.53 -15.16 -12.70
C ALA A 261 13.56 -15.44 -11.20
N PHE A 262 13.08 -16.62 -10.79
CA PHE A 262 13.16 -17.07 -9.40
C PHE A 262 14.62 -17.24 -8.95
N LEU A 263 15.47 -17.86 -9.78
CA LEU A 263 16.89 -18.01 -9.51
C LEU A 263 17.59 -16.64 -9.39
N VAL A 264 17.30 -15.70 -10.29
CA VAL A 264 17.85 -14.34 -10.25
C VAL A 264 17.46 -13.65 -8.95
N LEU A 265 16.20 -13.77 -8.49
CA LEU A 265 15.77 -13.18 -7.22
C LEU A 265 16.52 -13.79 -6.02
N VAL A 266 16.73 -15.10 -6.01
CA VAL A 266 17.51 -15.79 -4.96
C VAL A 266 18.96 -15.31 -4.97
N VAL A 267 19.58 -15.26 -6.15
CA VAL A 267 20.97 -14.79 -6.32
C VAL A 267 21.10 -13.32 -5.90
N LEU A 268 20.15 -12.46 -6.29
CA LEU A 268 20.14 -11.05 -5.93
C LEU A 268 19.97 -10.87 -4.41
N GLY A 269 19.12 -11.69 -3.77
CA GLY A 269 19.01 -11.75 -2.31
C GLY A 269 20.33 -12.14 -1.64
N ILE A 270 21.00 -13.19 -2.12
CA ILE A 270 22.31 -13.64 -1.59
C ILE A 270 23.39 -12.58 -1.78
N ILE A 271 23.46 -11.96 -2.96
CA ILE A 271 24.40 -10.87 -3.23
C ILE A 271 24.15 -9.71 -2.29
N LEU A 272 22.90 -9.31 -2.07
CA LEU A 272 22.57 -8.22 -1.14
C LEU A 272 22.89 -8.57 0.31
N ILE A 273 22.69 -9.83 0.74
CA ILE A 273 23.08 -10.29 2.08
C ILE A 273 24.60 -10.21 2.26
N ASN A 274 25.37 -10.68 1.27
CA ASN A 274 26.83 -10.67 1.32
C ASN A 274 27.40 -9.25 1.17
N PHE A 275 26.83 -8.41 0.31
CA PHE A 275 27.23 -7.02 0.14
C PHE A 275 26.88 -6.17 1.36
N ALA A 276 25.80 -6.53 2.06
CA ALA A 276 25.45 -5.88 3.30
C ALA A 276 26.40 -6.29 4.43
N SER A 277 27.06 -7.46 4.40
CA SER A 277 27.90 -7.94 5.51
C SER A 277 29.02 -6.93 5.85
N GLY A 278 28.93 -6.32 7.04
CA GLY A 278 29.80 -5.22 7.48
C GLY A 278 29.19 -3.81 7.41
N SER A 279 27.97 -3.67 6.85
CA SER A 279 27.17 -2.43 6.86
C SER A 279 26.11 -2.45 7.97
N ARG A 280 25.69 -1.27 8.46
CA ARG A 280 24.60 -1.14 9.47
C ARG A 280 23.25 -1.73 9.01
N ILE A 281 23.05 -1.83 7.69
CA ILE A 281 21.88 -2.46 7.09
C ILE A 281 21.93 -3.99 7.28
N SER A 282 23.12 -4.62 7.23
CA SER A 282 23.22 -6.06 7.51
C SER A 282 22.85 -6.44 8.92
N GLU A 283 23.22 -5.64 9.92
CA GLU A 283 22.86 -5.92 11.31
C GLU A 283 21.34 -5.89 11.47
N THR A 284 20.69 -4.88 10.88
CA THR A 284 19.23 -4.74 10.93
C THR A 284 18.52 -5.85 10.15
N PHE A 285 19.06 -6.21 8.98
CA PHE A 285 18.54 -7.30 8.16
C PHE A 285 18.70 -8.64 8.88
N ALA A 286 19.88 -8.93 9.44
CA ALA A 286 20.17 -10.14 10.19
C ALA A 286 19.28 -10.24 11.43
N TYR A 287 19.08 -9.14 12.17
CA TYR A 287 18.14 -9.09 13.28
C TYR A 287 16.73 -9.51 12.84
N TYR A 288 16.22 -8.95 11.73
CA TYR A 288 14.87 -9.27 11.27
C TYR A 288 14.74 -10.67 10.66
N ALA A 289 15.75 -11.13 9.94
CA ALA A 289 15.81 -12.50 9.44
C ALA A 289 15.84 -13.49 10.61
N ASN A 290 16.71 -13.29 11.60
CA ASN A 290 16.80 -14.13 12.79
C ASN A 290 15.50 -14.12 13.59
N SER A 291 14.89 -12.95 13.80
CA SER A 291 13.59 -12.83 14.47
C SER A 291 12.48 -13.60 13.72
N PHE A 292 12.55 -13.68 12.38
CA PHE A 292 11.58 -14.44 11.60
C PHE A 292 11.82 -15.96 11.71
N PHE A 293 13.07 -16.40 11.64
CA PHE A 293 13.42 -17.82 11.76
C PHE A 293 13.33 -18.36 13.19
N SER A 294 13.47 -17.50 14.21
CA SER A 294 13.29 -17.88 15.62
C SER A 294 11.82 -17.92 16.06
N GLY A 295 10.89 -17.41 15.25
CA GLY A 295 9.48 -17.28 15.61
C GLY A 295 9.13 -16.04 16.44
N ASP A 296 10.14 -15.29 16.92
CA ASP A 296 9.95 -14.05 17.71
C ASP A 296 9.37 -12.88 16.90
N ALA A 297 9.24 -13.05 15.59
CA ALA A 297 8.62 -12.07 14.72
C ALA A 297 7.20 -11.72 15.15
N PHE A 298 6.48 -12.68 15.75
CA PHE A 298 5.08 -12.54 16.16
C PHE A 298 4.89 -12.17 17.64
N SER A 299 5.92 -12.30 18.49
CA SER A 299 5.80 -12.13 19.95
C SER A 299 5.87 -10.68 20.44
N THR A 300 6.53 -9.79 19.70
CA THR A 300 7.00 -8.49 20.22
C THR A 300 6.00 -7.33 20.18
N ARG A 301 4.91 -7.42 19.41
CA ARG A 301 3.87 -6.36 19.34
C ARG A 301 2.50 -6.75 19.92
N TYR A 302 2.19 -8.05 19.89
CA TYR A 302 0.89 -8.62 20.25
C TYR A 302 0.95 -9.59 21.44
N GLY A 303 2.10 -9.68 22.11
CA GLY A 303 2.26 -10.48 23.34
C GLY A 303 1.44 -9.93 24.51
N SER A 304 1.37 -10.70 25.60
CA SER A 304 0.64 -10.34 26.84
C SER A 304 1.04 -8.98 27.41
N ASP A 305 2.32 -8.61 27.29
CA ASP A 305 2.87 -7.32 27.74
C ASP A 305 3.09 -6.31 26.59
N GLY A 306 2.48 -6.55 25.42
CA GLY A 306 2.66 -5.71 24.23
C GLY A 306 1.80 -4.44 24.25
N LEU A 307 2.25 -3.41 23.53
CA LEU A 307 1.51 -2.14 23.38
C LEU A 307 0.04 -2.31 22.92
N VAL A 308 -0.25 -3.39 22.18
CA VAL A 308 -1.61 -3.69 21.71
C VAL A 308 -2.48 -4.29 22.82
N SER A 309 -1.94 -5.06 23.77
CA SER A 309 -2.74 -5.59 24.89
C SER A 309 -3.14 -4.46 25.86
N THR A 310 -2.25 -3.51 26.10
CA THR A 310 -2.53 -2.29 26.88
C THR A 310 -3.60 -1.45 26.21
N GLY A 311 -3.47 -1.20 24.90
CA GLY A 311 -4.50 -0.50 24.12
C GLY A 311 -5.84 -1.22 24.20
N LEU A 312 -5.92 -2.50 23.83
CA LEU A 312 -7.18 -3.27 23.82
C LEU A 312 -7.91 -3.27 25.17
N GLY A 313 -7.20 -3.15 26.29
CA GLY A 313 -7.81 -3.01 27.61
C GLY A 313 -8.61 -1.71 27.76
N GLU A 314 -8.08 -0.59 27.28
CA GLU A 314 -8.63 0.75 27.46
C GLU A 314 -9.95 0.99 26.69
N TRP A 315 -10.17 0.30 25.57
CA TRP A 315 -11.36 0.44 24.73
C TRP A 315 -12.16 -0.86 24.55
N SER A 316 -11.92 -1.83 25.43
CA SER A 316 -12.68 -3.09 25.50
C SER A 316 -14.18 -2.88 25.72
N SER A 317 -14.57 -1.81 26.43
CA SER A 317 -15.98 -1.40 26.62
C SER A 317 -16.67 -0.97 25.32
N PHE A 318 -15.90 -0.62 24.29
CA PHE A 318 -16.39 -0.22 22.98
C PHE A 318 -16.15 -1.32 21.92
N PHE A 319 -15.95 -2.58 22.31
CA PHE A 319 -15.58 -3.65 21.39
C PHE A 319 -16.48 -3.78 20.15
N LEU A 320 -17.80 -3.57 20.29
CA LEU A 320 -18.74 -3.72 19.19
C LEU A 320 -18.64 -2.60 18.16
N THR A 321 -18.63 -1.35 18.62
CA THR A 321 -18.73 -0.14 17.78
C THR A 321 -17.40 0.56 17.57
N GLY A 322 -16.40 0.31 18.41
CA GLY A 322 -15.18 1.09 18.48
C GLY A 322 -15.39 2.45 19.14
N VAL A 323 -14.29 3.18 19.26
CA VAL A 323 -14.22 4.51 19.87
C VAL A 323 -14.31 5.61 18.81
N GLY A 324 -14.07 5.29 17.53
CA GLY A 324 -14.09 6.26 16.44
C GLY A 324 -12.75 6.96 16.23
N PHE A 325 -12.75 8.02 15.43
CA PHE A 325 -11.61 8.92 15.25
C PHE A 325 -11.49 9.88 16.43
N THR A 326 -11.37 9.33 17.64
CA THR A 326 -11.14 10.07 18.88
C THR A 326 -9.92 9.50 19.61
N VAL A 327 -9.38 10.25 20.57
CA VAL A 327 -8.42 9.72 21.55
C VAL A 327 -9.14 9.60 22.88
N VAL A 328 -9.05 8.42 23.50
CA VAL A 328 -9.46 8.22 24.89
C VAL A 328 -8.22 7.92 25.72
N GLY A 329 -7.92 8.79 26.69
CA GLY A 329 -6.75 8.63 27.56
C GLY A 329 -5.41 8.77 26.82
N ASN A 330 -4.43 7.91 27.17
CA ASN A 330 -3.09 7.86 26.58
C ASN A 330 -2.91 6.59 25.73
N GLU A 331 -3.92 6.25 24.93
CA GLU A 331 -3.94 5.01 24.15
C GLU A 331 -2.95 5.03 22.96
N PHE A 332 -2.32 3.88 22.68
CA PHE A 332 -1.56 3.67 21.46
C PHE A 332 -2.44 3.00 20.38
N VAL A 333 -2.90 3.81 19.42
CA VAL A 333 -3.58 3.29 18.21
C VAL A 333 -2.50 2.86 17.21
N GLY A 334 -2.19 1.57 17.18
CA GLY A 334 -1.02 1.03 16.45
C GLY A 334 -1.09 1.07 14.92
N ASP A 335 0.01 0.63 14.29
CA ASP A 335 0.24 0.68 12.82
C ASP A 335 -0.57 -0.34 11.99
N SER A 336 -1.31 -1.23 12.64
CA SER A 336 -1.97 -2.39 12.02
C SER A 336 -3.36 -2.03 11.52
N GLN A 337 -3.65 -2.35 10.24
CA GLN A 337 -4.97 -2.10 9.65
C GLN A 337 -6.10 -2.69 10.50
N ILE A 338 -5.90 -3.90 11.02
CA ILE A 338 -6.92 -4.60 11.82
C ILE A 338 -7.16 -3.88 13.15
N VAL A 339 -6.08 -3.49 13.84
CA VAL A 339 -6.18 -2.78 15.13
C VAL A 339 -6.80 -1.40 14.94
N THR A 340 -6.40 -0.66 13.91
CA THR A 340 -6.98 0.66 13.60
C THR A 340 -8.47 0.57 13.23
N MET A 341 -8.88 -0.46 12.47
CA MET A 341 -10.30 -0.64 12.14
C MET A 341 -11.12 -1.07 13.34
N LEU A 342 -10.58 -1.94 14.19
CA LEU A 342 -11.19 -2.31 15.46
C LEU A 342 -11.35 -1.06 16.33
N HIS A 343 -10.34 -0.18 16.41
CA HIS A 343 -10.38 1.06 17.20
C HIS A 343 -11.43 2.02 16.70
N ALA A 344 -11.43 2.28 15.40
CA ALA A 344 -12.36 3.24 14.81
C ALA A 344 -13.81 2.75 14.79
N ALA A 345 -14.06 1.48 14.49
CA ALA A 345 -15.41 0.98 14.18
C ALA A 345 -15.74 -0.39 14.82
N GLY A 346 -14.93 -0.85 15.77
CA GLY A 346 -15.17 -2.10 16.50
C GLY A 346 -15.12 -3.33 15.63
N VAL A 347 -15.73 -4.42 16.11
CA VAL A 347 -15.88 -5.67 15.35
C VAL A 347 -16.63 -5.42 14.03
N LEU A 348 -17.56 -4.46 13.99
CA LEU A 348 -18.27 -4.11 12.76
C LEU A 348 -17.31 -3.58 11.68
N GLY A 349 -16.34 -2.76 12.07
CA GLY A 349 -15.29 -2.30 11.17
C GLY A 349 -14.39 -3.43 10.67
N VAL A 350 -13.96 -4.32 11.55
CA VAL A 350 -13.17 -5.50 11.18
C VAL A 350 -13.96 -6.43 10.26
N ALA A 351 -15.27 -6.61 10.49
CA ALA A 351 -16.13 -7.39 9.60
C ALA A 351 -16.20 -6.78 8.20
N CYS A 352 -16.29 -5.46 8.08
CA CYS A 352 -16.23 -4.77 6.78
C CYS A 352 -14.89 -5.03 6.07
N PHE A 353 -13.78 -4.95 6.80
CA PHE A 353 -12.45 -5.27 6.26
C PHE A 353 -12.36 -6.72 5.75
N VAL A 354 -12.73 -7.68 6.59
CA VAL A 354 -12.71 -9.11 6.24
C VAL A 354 -13.58 -9.37 5.02
N PHE A 355 -14.77 -8.77 4.96
CA PHE A 355 -15.66 -8.89 3.81
C PHE A 355 -14.99 -8.40 2.51
N VAL A 356 -14.36 -7.23 2.53
CA VAL A 356 -13.64 -6.69 1.36
C VAL A 356 -12.48 -7.60 0.95
N MET A 357 -11.70 -8.11 1.91
CA MET A 357 -10.60 -9.04 1.63
C MET A 357 -11.10 -10.36 1.04
N VAL A 358 -12.20 -10.91 1.54
CA VAL A 358 -12.86 -12.08 0.98
C VAL A 358 -13.36 -11.79 -0.44
N GLN A 359 -14.00 -10.64 -0.66
CA GLN A 359 -14.46 -10.23 -1.99
C GLN A 359 -13.30 -10.14 -3.00
N MET A 360 -12.16 -9.56 -2.60
CA MET A 360 -10.94 -9.49 -3.40
C MET A 360 -10.42 -10.88 -3.74
N LEU A 361 -10.30 -11.77 -2.73
CA LEU A 361 -9.81 -13.13 -2.92
C LEU A 361 -10.73 -13.96 -3.82
N VAL A 362 -12.04 -13.92 -3.58
CA VAL A 362 -13.05 -14.61 -4.40
C VAL A 362 -13.00 -14.10 -5.84
N THR A 363 -12.90 -12.79 -6.04
CA THR A 363 -12.79 -12.19 -7.38
C THR A 363 -11.53 -12.68 -8.08
N ALA A 364 -10.38 -12.66 -7.41
CA ALA A 364 -9.12 -13.12 -7.96
C ALA A 364 -9.14 -14.61 -8.31
N ILE A 365 -9.70 -15.46 -7.44
CA ILE A 365 -9.87 -16.90 -7.66
C ILE A 365 -10.79 -17.17 -8.84
N ARG A 366 -11.93 -16.46 -8.94
CA ARG A 366 -12.87 -16.59 -10.05
C ARG A 366 -12.24 -16.22 -11.39
N LYS A 367 -11.41 -15.16 -11.41
CA LYS A 367 -10.62 -14.76 -12.58
C LYS A 367 -9.50 -15.76 -12.93
N ARG A 368 -9.16 -16.69 -12.02
CA ARG A 368 -8.01 -17.61 -12.12
C ARG A 368 -6.68 -16.90 -12.37
N GLU A 369 -6.60 -15.63 -11.94
CA GLU A 369 -5.39 -14.82 -12.05
C GLU A 369 -4.52 -15.05 -10.81
N VAL A 370 -3.48 -15.88 -10.95
CA VAL A 370 -2.58 -16.24 -9.85
C VAL A 370 -2.02 -15.01 -9.14
N VAL A 371 -1.69 -13.95 -9.88
CA VAL A 371 -1.12 -12.75 -9.27
C VAL A 371 -2.15 -12.00 -8.45
N SER A 372 -3.37 -11.81 -8.95
CA SER A 372 -4.45 -11.18 -8.19
C SER A 372 -4.70 -11.93 -6.86
N VAL A 373 -4.55 -13.25 -6.85
CA VAL A 373 -4.66 -14.08 -5.65
C VAL A 373 -3.46 -13.89 -4.71
N SER A 374 -2.25 -13.97 -5.25
CA SER A 374 -1.02 -13.72 -4.49
C SER A 374 -1.04 -12.34 -3.83
N LEU A 375 -1.48 -11.33 -4.56
CA LEU A 375 -1.61 -9.95 -4.09
C LEU A 375 -2.67 -9.83 -2.99
N ALA A 376 -3.84 -10.44 -3.14
CA ALA A 376 -4.88 -10.44 -2.11
C ALA A 376 -4.40 -11.09 -0.80
N ILE A 377 -3.70 -12.23 -0.90
CA ILE A 377 -3.14 -12.94 0.26
C ILE A 377 -2.00 -12.14 0.90
N ALA A 378 -1.13 -11.52 0.10
CA ALA A 378 -0.05 -10.68 0.60
C ALA A 378 -0.60 -9.44 1.35
N LEU A 379 -1.61 -8.77 0.81
CA LEU A 379 -2.30 -7.67 1.49
C LEU A 379 -2.90 -8.11 2.83
N LEU A 380 -3.46 -9.32 2.90
CA LEU A 380 -4.01 -9.86 4.15
C LEU A 380 -2.89 -10.08 5.17
N ALA A 381 -1.79 -10.71 4.78
CA ALA A 381 -0.66 -10.93 5.67
C ALA A 381 -0.09 -9.62 6.21
N ILE A 382 0.11 -8.62 5.35
CA ILE A 382 0.69 -7.31 5.74
C ILE A 382 -0.28 -6.50 6.61
N SER A 383 -1.60 -6.70 6.48
CA SER A 383 -2.61 -5.96 7.24
C SER A 383 -2.51 -6.12 8.76
N THR A 384 -1.83 -7.17 9.21
CA THR A 384 -1.49 -7.42 10.62
C THR A 384 -0.36 -6.53 11.14
N SER A 385 0.37 -5.85 10.25
CA SER A 385 1.60 -5.11 10.58
C SER A 385 1.64 -3.69 10.03
N GLY A 386 0.69 -3.33 9.16
CA GLY A 386 0.61 -2.06 8.46
C GLY A 386 -0.81 -1.71 8.00
N THR A 387 -1.08 -0.43 7.75
CA THR A 387 -2.30 0.06 7.10
C THR A 387 -2.28 -0.27 5.60
N THR A 388 -2.91 -1.36 5.20
CA THR A 388 -2.84 -1.86 3.82
C THR A 388 -3.84 -1.17 2.91
N LEU A 389 -5.14 -1.35 3.11
CA LEU A 389 -6.18 -0.80 2.23
C LEU A 389 -6.20 0.72 2.18
N PHE A 390 -5.92 1.38 3.31
CA PHE A 390 -5.84 2.84 3.41
C PHE A 390 -4.42 3.35 3.14
N SER A 391 -3.86 2.97 2.01
CA SER A 391 -2.57 3.46 1.52
C SER A 391 -2.58 3.52 -0.01
N ILE A 392 -1.70 4.33 -0.60
CA ILE A 392 -1.57 4.40 -2.07
C ILE A 392 -1.20 3.03 -2.66
N GLY A 393 -0.29 2.28 -2.04
CA GLY A 393 0.05 0.92 -2.45
C GLY A 393 -1.15 -0.02 -2.41
N GLY A 394 -1.95 0.05 -1.35
CA GLY A 394 -3.21 -0.69 -1.24
C GLY A 394 -4.24 -0.31 -2.30
N ILE A 395 -4.43 0.98 -2.56
CA ILE A 395 -5.34 1.47 -3.60
C ILE A 395 -4.94 0.92 -4.97
N LEU A 396 -3.65 1.00 -5.33
CA LEU A 396 -3.16 0.43 -6.58
C LEU A 396 -3.39 -1.08 -6.64
N ALA A 397 -3.18 -1.79 -5.53
CA ALA A 397 -3.39 -3.24 -5.47
C ALA A 397 -4.87 -3.64 -5.63
N VAL A 398 -5.77 -2.91 -4.96
CA VAL A 398 -7.22 -3.06 -5.10
C VAL A 398 -7.63 -2.79 -6.55
N CYS A 399 -7.09 -1.74 -7.16
CA CYS A 399 -7.31 -1.46 -8.58
C CYS A 399 -6.82 -2.61 -9.47
N VAL A 400 -5.64 -3.19 -9.24
CA VAL A 400 -5.15 -4.33 -10.05
C VAL A 400 -6.07 -5.55 -9.94
N ILE A 401 -6.51 -5.89 -8.73
CA ILE A 401 -7.36 -7.07 -8.47
C ILE A 401 -8.75 -6.89 -9.10
N PHE A 402 -9.31 -5.69 -8.98
CA PHE A 402 -10.63 -5.38 -9.52
C PHE A 402 -10.61 -4.89 -10.97
N ASP A 403 -9.44 -4.53 -11.53
CA ASP A 403 -9.33 -4.16 -12.93
C ASP A 403 -9.72 -5.35 -13.82
N GLY A 404 -10.49 -5.03 -14.85
CA GLY A 404 -11.56 -5.87 -15.36
C GLY A 404 -12.90 -5.25 -15.01
N ARG A 405 -13.19 -4.10 -15.63
CA ARG A 405 -14.48 -3.39 -15.68
C ARG A 405 -15.44 -3.81 -14.57
N PHE A 406 -15.44 -3.07 -13.47
CA PHE A 406 -16.53 -3.11 -12.49
C PHE A 406 -17.92 -2.72 -13.08
N ASN A 407 -18.02 -2.55 -14.41
CA ASN A 407 -19.21 -2.16 -15.16
C ASN A 407 -19.92 -3.32 -15.89
N GLU A 408 -19.58 -4.59 -15.67
CA GLU A 408 -20.29 -5.70 -16.36
C GLU A 408 -20.87 -6.79 -15.45
N MET A 409 -20.86 -6.65 -14.12
CA MET A 409 -21.46 -7.66 -13.22
C MET A 409 -22.29 -7.07 -12.08
N GLY A 410 -23.24 -6.21 -12.43
CA GLY A 410 -24.58 -6.35 -11.86
C GLY A 410 -25.33 -7.46 -12.60
N LEU A 411 -25.02 -8.73 -12.29
CA LEU A 411 -25.97 -9.87 -12.30
C LEU A 411 -26.97 -10.07 -13.48
N GLN A 412 -26.79 -9.53 -14.69
CA GLN A 412 -27.87 -9.59 -15.71
C GLN A 412 -27.55 -10.10 -17.13
N SER A 413 -26.32 -10.35 -17.56
CA SER A 413 -26.10 -10.82 -18.95
C SER A 413 -25.79 -12.31 -19.12
N ASN A 414 -25.31 -13.01 -18.08
CA ASN A 414 -25.01 -14.45 -18.19
C ASN A 414 -26.23 -15.37 -18.17
N ASP A 415 -27.42 -14.86 -17.81
CA ASP A 415 -28.68 -15.61 -17.92
C ASP A 415 -29.32 -15.49 -19.31
N VAL A 416 -28.89 -14.54 -20.15
CA VAL A 416 -29.40 -14.40 -21.53
C VAL A 416 -28.61 -15.30 -22.47
N ALA A 417 -27.27 -15.34 -22.35
CA ALA A 417 -26.43 -16.18 -23.19
C ALA A 417 -26.57 -17.69 -22.93
N ARG A 418 -27.03 -18.11 -21.74
CA ARG A 418 -27.31 -19.53 -21.43
C ARG A 418 -28.73 -19.98 -21.76
N ARG A 419 -29.67 -19.04 -21.99
CA ARG A 419 -31.03 -19.37 -22.46
C ARG A 419 -31.14 -19.50 -23.97
N GLU A 420 -30.16 -19.00 -24.72
CA GLU A 420 -30.11 -19.11 -26.19
C GLU A 420 -29.35 -20.36 -26.69
N THR A 421 -28.77 -21.17 -25.81
CA THR A 421 -28.19 -22.47 -26.15
C THR A 421 -28.91 -23.60 -25.42
N THR A 422 -30.24 -23.58 -25.55
CA THR A 422 -31.02 -24.82 -25.62
C THR A 422 -30.55 -25.64 -26.80
#